data_AF-A0A3P1ZSP4-F1
#
_entry.id   AF-A0A3P1ZSP4-F1
#
_cell.length_a   1.000
_cell.length_b   1.000
_cell.length_c   1.000
_cell.angle_alpha   90.00
_cell.angle_beta   90.00
_cell.angle_gamma   90.00
#
_symmetry.space_group_name_H-M   'P 1'
#
loop_
_entity.id
_entity.type
_entity.pdbx_description
1 polymer ?
#
loop_
_entity_poly.entity_id
_entity_poly.type
_entity_poly.pdbx_seq_one_letter_code
_entity_poly.pdbx_strand_id
1 'polypeptide(L)' 'MSSRAPNDHPIHRAALAGPVFITDRSEPAHVLLTIEGYKKLTGPDRNLSRMLACPEAENSDFEPGKLNASLFKVEALL' A
#
# COMPACT_ATOMS: atom_id res chain seq x y z
N MET A 1 -0.66 2.73 11.77
CA MET A 1 0.34 3.74 12.16
C MET A 1 0.66 4.60 10.95
N SER A 2 0.01 5.75 10.79
CA SER A 2 0.49 6.76 9.82
C SER A 2 1.30 7.77 10.62
N SER A 3 2.58 7.46 10.80
CA SER A 3 3.54 8.40 11.40
C SER A 3 3.97 9.35 10.29
N ARG A 4 3.37 10.53 10.23
CA ARG A 4 3.91 11.63 9.41
C ARG A 4 5.11 12.19 10.15
N ALA A 5 6.27 11.57 9.97
CA ALA A 5 7.54 12.18 10.33
C ALA A 5 7.90 13.29 9.32
N PRO A 6 8.63 14.33 9.74
CA PRO A 6 9.16 15.33 8.82
C PRO A 6 10.10 14.68 7.80
N ASN A 7 10.03 15.15 6.55
CA ASN A 7 10.83 14.64 5.42
C ASN A 7 12.00 15.58 5.04
N ASP A 8 12.54 16.32 6.00
CA ASP A 8 13.54 17.37 5.81
C ASP A 8 14.99 16.87 5.83
N HIS A 9 15.22 15.58 6.04
CA HIS A 9 16.56 15.00 6.01
C HIS A 9 17.14 14.97 4.58
N PRO A 10 18.46 15.22 4.37
CA PRO A 10 19.10 15.20 3.06
C PRO A 10 18.82 13.94 2.23
N ILE A 11 18.72 12.78 2.88
CA ILE A 11 18.44 11.50 2.21
C ILE A 11 17.03 11.45 1.59
N HIS A 12 16.05 12.12 2.21
CA HIS A 12 14.69 12.22 1.65
C HIS A 12 14.69 13.12 0.40
N ARG A 13 15.50 14.21 0.42
CA ARG A 13 15.69 15.08 -0.76
C ARG A 13 16.44 14.36 -1.88
N ALA A 14 17.47 13.59 -1.56
CA ALA A 14 18.21 12.80 -2.54
C ALA A 14 17.31 11.77 -3.23
N ALA A 15 16.38 11.16 -2.50
CA ALA A 15 15.40 10.22 -3.04
C ALA A 15 14.47 10.83 -4.11
N LEU A 16 14.31 12.17 -4.14
CA LEU A 16 13.55 12.86 -5.20
C LEU A 16 14.27 12.83 -6.55
N ALA A 17 15.60 12.70 -6.57
CA ALA A 17 16.41 12.62 -7.79
C ALA A 17 16.54 11.17 -8.30
N GLY A 18 16.37 10.19 -7.42
CA GLY A 18 16.46 8.77 -7.78
C GLY A 18 16.62 7.85 -6.55
N PRO A 19 16.71 6.53 -6.74
CA PRO A 19 16.90 5.57 -5.65
C PRO A 19 18.18 5.85 -4.87
N VAL A 20 18.08 5.88 -3.54
CA VAL A 20 19.25 5.98 -2.66
C VAL A 20 19.53 4.63 -2.04
N PHE A 21 20.69 4.06 -2.33
CA PHE A 21 21.15 2.80 -1.76
C PHE A 21 21.81 3.05 -0.41
N ILE A 22 21.38 2.31 0.60
CA ILE A 22 21.94 2.30 1.95
C ILE A 22 22.69 0.99 2.10
N THR A 23 24.00 1.08 2.35
CA THR A 23 24.88 -0.08 2.42
C THR A 23 25.12 -0.53 3.86
N ASP A 24 25.23 -1.84 4.08
CA ASP A 24 25.89 -2.44 5.24
C ASP A 24 27.18 -3.11 4.73
N ARG A 25 28.33 -2.81 5.33
CA ARG A 25 29.63 -3.42 4.97
C ARG A 25 29.91 -3.48 3.47
N SER A 26 29.64 -2.37 2.78
CA SER A 26 29.84 -2.20 1.32
C SER A 26 28.84 -2.90 0.41
N GLU A 27 27.85 -3.60 0.96
CA GLU A 27 26.77 -4.23 0.19
C GLU A 27 25.46 -3.45 0.37
N PRO A 28 24.70 -3.16 -0.70
CA PRO A 28 23.39 -2.55 -0.57
C PRO A 28 22.46 -3.42 0.27
N ALA A 29 22.04 -2.91 1.42
CA ALA A 29 21.13 -3.61 2.33
C ALA A 29 19.71 -3.07 2.23
N HIS A 30 19.56 -1.77 1.98
CA HIS A 30 18.26 -1.10 1.84
C HIS A 30 18.27 -0.08 0.71
N VAL A 31 17.09 0.27 0.21
CA VAL A 31 16.89 1.33 -0.78
C VAL A 31 15.79 2.25 -0.31
N LEU A 32 16.04 3.56 -0.32
CA LEU A 32 15.02 4.59 -0.12
C LEU A 32 14.48 5.07 -1.46
N LEU A 33 13.16 5.06 -1.60
CA LEU A 33 12.42 5.56 -2.77
C LEU A 33 11.34 6.54 -2.34
N THR A 34 10.97 7.45 -3.23
CA THR A 34 9.67 8.14 -3.09
C THR A 34 8.55 7.10 -3.17
N ILE A 35 7.41 7.40 -2.54
CA ILE A 35 6.25 6.51 -2.63
C ILE A 35 5.78 6.35 -4.09
N GLU A 36 5.95 7.38 -4.92
CA GLU A 36 5.68 7.32 -6.36
C GLU A 36 6.63 6.36 -7.08
N GLY A 37 7.94 6.43 -6.78
CA GLY A 37 8.95 5.54 -7.34
C GLY A 37 8.71 4.08 -6.97
N TYR A 38 8.36 3.81 -5.70
CA TYR A 38 7.95 2.49 -5.24
C TYR A 38 6.74 1.97 -6.04
N LYS A 39 5.68 2.78 -6.18
CA LYS A 39 4.47 2.39 -6.94
C LYS A 39 4.74 2.10 -8.41
N LYS A 40 5.63 2.86 -9.07
CA LYS A 40 6.05 2.57 -10.45
C LYS A 40 6.74 1.21 -10.55
N LEU A 41 7.57 0.86 -9.56
CA LEU A 41 8.31 -0.41 -9.50
C LEU A 41 7.40 -1.61 -9.20
N THR A 42 6.49 -1.47 -8.25
CA THR A 42 5.58 -2.56 -7.86
C THR A 42 4.38 -2.73 -8.79
N GLY A 43 4.19 -1.78 -9.72
CA GLY A 43 2.97 -1.67 -10.50
C GLY A 43 1.79 -1.15 -9.66
N PRO A 44 0.59 -1.07 -10.25
CA PRO A 44 -0.59 -0.60 -9.53
C PRO A 44 -0.74 -1.38 -8.23
N ASP A 45 -0.98 -0.66 -7.12
CA ASP A 45 -1.45 -1.27 -5.88
C ASP A 45 -2.52 -2.28 -6.28
N ARG A 46 -2.39 -3.54 -5.84
CA ARG A 46 -3.41 -4.57 -6.05
C ARG A 46 -4.71 -4.05 -5.44
N ASN A 47 -5.50 -3.35 -6.25
CA ASN A 47 -6.72 -2.74 -5.79
C ASN A 47 -7.69 -3.88 -5.51
N LEU A 48 -8.19 -3.95 -4.28
CA LEU A 48 -9.12 -5.00 -3.88
C LEU A 48 -10.31 -5.08 -4.84
N SER A 49 -10.81 -3.94 -5.33
CA SER A 49 -11.90 -3.91 -6.31
C SER A 49 -11.49 -4.53 -7.65
N ARG A 50 -10.24 -4.35 -8.09
CA ARG A 50 -9.72 -4.94 -9.32
C ARG A 50 -9.41 -6.43 -9.17
N MET A 51 -9.02 -6.87 -7.96
CA MET A 51 -8.80 -8.28 -7.67
C MET A 51 -10.09 -9.07 -7.54
N LEU A 52 -11.12 -8.45 -6.98
CA LEU A 52 -12.46 -9.03 -6.78
C LEU A 52 -13.40 -8.73 -7.96
N ALA A 53 -12.92 -8.01 -8.98
CA ALA A 53 -13.71 -7.75 -10.17
C ALA A 53 -14.00 -9.06 -10.89
N CYS A 54 -15.27 -9.29 -11.18
CA CYS A 54 -15.75 -10.37 -12.02
C CYS A 54 -16.54 -9.74 -13.18
N PRO A 55 -15.85 -9.27 -14.24
CA PRO A 55 -16.50 -8.60 -15.37
C PRO A 55 -17.59 -9.45 -16.03
N GLU A 56 -17.43 -10.77 -15.99
CA GLU A 56 -18.37 -11.74 -16.54
C GLU A 56 -19.67 -11.84 -15.74
N ALA A 57 -19.69 -11.31 -14.51
CA ALA A 57 -20.84 -11.33 -13.59
C ALA A 57 -21.72 -10.07 -13.67
N GLU A 58 -21.47 -9.15 -14.63
CA GLU A 58 -22.24 -7.90 -14.79
C GLU A 58 -23.76 -8.13 -14.91
N ASN A 59 -24.20 -9.30 -15.39
CA ASN A 59 -25.61 -9.71 -15.47
C ASN A 59 -25.98 -10.91 -14.57
N SER A 60 -25.21 -11.16 -13.51
CA SER A 60 -25.55 -12.24 -12.58
C SER A 60 -26.66 -11.83 -11.61
N ASP A 61 -27.63 -12.71 -11.37
CA ASP A 61 -28.68 -12.55 -10.33
C ASP A 61 -28.10 -12.77 -8.92
N PHE A 62 -27.00 -12.09 -8.59
CA PHE A 62 -26.38 -12.20 -7.29
C PHE A 62 -27.27 -11.56 -6.22
N GLU A 63 -27.97 -12.40 -5.47
CA GLU A 63 -28.75 -12.01 -4.30
C GLU A 63 -27.93 -12.30 -3.03
N PRO A 64 -27.22 -11.31 -2.46
CA PRO A 64 -26.45 -11.51 -1.25
C PRO A 64 -27.38 -11.91 -0.09
N GLY A 65 -27.06 -13.03 0.56
CA GLY A 65 -27.77 -13.45 1.76
C GLY A 65 -27.67 -12.37 2.86
N LYS A 66 -28.75 -12.22 3.65
CA LYS A 66 -28.74 -11.34 4.82
C LYS A 66 -27.73 -11.87 5.82
N LEU A 67 -26.85 -11.00 6.30
CA LEU A 67 -25.95 -11.34 7.40
C LEU A 67 -26.78 -11.50 8.68
N ASN A 68 -26.88 -12.74 9.17
CA ASN A 68 -27.58 -13.10 10.41
C ASN A 68 -26.63 -13.27 11.61
N ALA A 69 -25.44 -12.68 11.52
CA ALA A 69 -24.42 -12.69 12.56
C ALA A 69 -24.24 -11.31 13.19
N SER A 70 -23.89 -11.26 14.47
CA SER A 70 -23.48 -10.02 15.13
C SER A 70 -22.16 -9.54 14.53
N LEU A 71 -22.15 -8.32 13.98
CA LEU A 71 -20.91 -7.68 13.53
C LEU A 71 -20.01 -7.41 14.74
N PHE A 72 -18.74 -7.79 14.64
CA PHE A 72 -17.75 -7.41 15.63
C PHE A 72 -17.62 -5.88 15.64
N LYS A 73 -17.93 -5.26 16.77
CA LYS A 73 -17.64 -3.86 17.00
C LYS A 73 -16.15 -3.78 17.34
N VAL A 74 -15.37 -3.13 16.48
CA VAL A 74 -14.00 -2.75 16.85
C VAL A 74 -14.15 -1.68 17.91
N GLU A 75 -13.97 -2.07 19.18
CA GLU A 75 -13.77 -1.09 20.23
C GLU A 75 -12.50 -0.32 19.91
N ALA A 76 -12.65 1.00 19.74
CA ALA A 76 -11.51 1.88 19.61
C ALA A 76 -10.69 1.76 20.89
N LEU A 77 -9.54 1.09 20.81
CA LEU A 77 -8.48 1.22 21.79
C LEU A 77 -8.06 2.70 21.78
N LEU A 78 -8.55 3.43 22.78
CA LEU A 78 -8.13 4.78 23.14
C LEU A 78 -6.68 4.79 23.61
#